data_AF-A0A969XMK7-F1
#
_entry.id   AF-A0A969XMK7-F1
#
_cell.length_a   1.000
_cell.length_b   1.000
_cell.length_c   1.000
_cell.angle_alpha   90.00
_cell.angle_beta   90.00
_cell.angle_gamma   90.00
#
_symmetry.space_group_name_H-M   'P 1'
#
loop_
_entity.id
_entity.type
_entity.pdbx_description
1 polymer ?
#
loop_
_entity_poly.entity_id
_entity_poly.type
_entity_poly.pdbx_seq_one_letter_code
_entity_poly.pdbx_strand_id
1 'polypeptide(L)'
;LGIPGGITFDQYATIRDLPGVEIAAPIANLGYYRQPLYTWFGDYDGLGVYAISCRTEEPFGPRLRSEEEITYRSVGAAAEPPEQEALRELGIEPDLLSPVCAYVYAFSVVAIDPEQESALVGLEEAVSDEYLSRDLRVERQAYQMSSGQEVLYAIPALIRAAQDVSATFTSELVPLGWPSEDGRLRETLDGNGPEALPRQEAIASQTLDGAAGYRMLLSGLVGRGGRRFNLPQFSRWARPATVAYRTYEATDLDLPAPLVEAGPVGAAGAGDPEDRVPVFRPAEPERLESGILYRLVGTYDPALLPGMPDAPLPPLSVYAPPEAVWRYDAQGQPMEPEALSAGLEPGTYLQGPPTVLTTLEAARAIGGEAAIGAIRVRVGGVETLSPEGLARIDAVAAEIHRRTGLDVDVVAGASPRQVTVRIPDYGDTLPVGYLEETWTELGVGRALHAEVAVVAGRWAGPLAALYGLLALGALPALLAGRVADLRLLLALGWRRWAVVRYALLEAAAGGL
;
A
#
# COMPACT_ATOMS: atom_id res chain seq x y z
N LEU A 1 -3.06 -0.96 2.65
CA LEU A 1 -4.27 -0.32 2.06
C LEU A 1 -5.56 -1.12 2.22
N GLY A 2 -5.55 -2.45 2.35
CA GLY A 2 -6.79 -3.26 2.40
C GLY A 2 -7.74 -3.11 3.61
N ILE A 3 -7.63 -2.07 4.45
CA ILE A 3 -8.49 -1.92 5.64
C ILE A 3 -9.85 -1.37 5.19
N PRO A 4 -10.96 -2.09 5.41
CA PRO A 4 -12.29 -1.60 5.08
C PRO A 4 -12.73 -0.45 6.00
N GLY A 5 -13.76 0.28 5.60
CA GLY A 5 -14.41 1.27 6.46
C GLY A 5 -15.02 0.64 7.72
N GLY A 6 -15.31 1.49 8.71
CA GLY A 6 -15.95 1.11 9.96
C GLY A 6 -15.85 2.20 11.04
N ILE A 7 -14.92 3.14 10.87
CA ILE A 7 -14.79 4.30 11.73
C ILE A 7 -15.65 5.45 11.18
N THR A 8 -16.46 6.02 12.05
CA THR A 8 -17.33 7.16 11.73
C THR A 8 -16.58 8.48 11.77
N PHE A 9 -17.07 9.47 11.03
CA PHE A 9 -16.54 10.84 11.10
C PHE A 9 -16.70 11.48 12.49
N ASP A 10 -17.73 11.09 13.26
CA ASP A 10 -17.93 11.56 14.63
C ASP A 10 -16.88 10.96 15.59
N GLN A 11 -16.55 9.68 15.42
CA GLN A 11 -15.43 9.05 16.15
C GLN A 11 -14.11 9.73 15.77
N TYR A 12 -13.89 10.03 14.49
CA TYR A 12 -12.71 10.78 14.03
C TYR A 12 -12.62 12.16 14.70
N ALA A 13 -13.71 12.95 14.67
CA ALA A 13 -13.74 14.26 15.32
C ALA A 13 -13.46 14.14 16.83
N THR A 14 -14.03 13.13 17.49
CA THR A 14 -13.79 12.84 18.91
C THR A 14 -12.31 12.56 19.20
N ILE A 15 -11.61 11.84 18.33
CA ILE A 15 -10.18 11.53 18.46
C ILE A 15 -9.34 12.78 18.19
N ARG A 16 -9.62 13.50 17.10
CA ARG A 16 -8.89 14.70 16.71
C ARG A 16 -8.94 15.78 17.80
N ASP A 17 -10.09 15.94 18.44
CA ASP A 17 -10.31 16.98 19.45
C ASP A 17 -9.92 16.50 20.88
N LEU A 18 -9.33 15.30 21.01
CA LEU A 18 -8.93 14.74 22.29
C LEU A 18 -7.68 15.43 22.87
N PRO A 19 -7.68 15.84 24.16
CA PRO A 19 -6.49 16.37 24.80
C PRO A 19 -5.31 15.39 24.73
N GLY A 20 -4.16 15.88 24.26
CA GLY A 20 -2.93 15.09 24.12
C GLY A 20 -2.73 14.49 22.72
N VAL A 21 -3.75 14.49 21.86
CA VAL A 21 -3.60 14.23 20.43
C VAL A 21 -3.06 15.49 19.75
N GLU A 22 -1.94 15.35 19.05
CA GLU A 22 -1.33 16.42 18.27
C GLU A 22 -1.76 16.32 16.80
N ILE A 23 -1.74 15.11 16.25
CA ILE A 23 -2.18 14.80 14.89
C ILE A 23 -3.12 13.61 14.92
N ALA A 24 -4.19 13.68 14.14
CA ALA A 24 -5.04 12.55 13.81
C ALA A 24 -5.24 12.52 12.29
N ALA A 25 -4.49 11.65 11.60
CA ALA A 25 -4.45 11.52 10.15
C ALA A 25 -5.23 10.28 9.67
N PRO A 26 -6.51 10.45 9.30
CA PRO A 26 -7.38 9.36 8.85
C PRO A 26 -7.05 8.90 7.43
N ILE A 27 -7.25 7.60 7.19
CA ILE A 27 -7.22 6.95 5.88
C ILE A 27 -8.58 6.28 5.66
N ALA A 28 -9.25 6.64 4.57
CA ALA A 28 -10.42 5.92 4.08
C ALA A 28 -10.09 5.31 2.73
N ASN A 29 -9.84 4.00 2.68
CA ASN A 29 -9.73 3.31 1.39
C ASN A 29 -11.13 3.12 0.82
N LEU A 30 -11.42 3.75 -0.31
CA LEU A 30 -12.73 3.66 -0.96
C LEU A 30 -12.81 2.42 -1.84
N GLY A 31 -11.68 1.95 -2.39
CA GLY A 31 -11.61 0.76 -3.21
C GLY A 31 -10.75 0.94 -4.45
N TYR A 32 -10.96 0.03 -5.41
CA TYR A 32 -10.18 -0.09 -6.63
C TYR A 32 -11.10 -0.14 -7.84
N TYR A 33 -10.66 0.43 -8.95
CA TYR A 33 -11.32 0.26 -10.23
C TYR A 33 -10.29 0.01 -11.33
N ARG A 34 -10.76 -0.56 -12.43
CA ARG A 34 -9.96 -0.86 -13.62
C ARG A 34 -10.01 0.33 -14.57
N GLN A 35 -8.88 1.00 -14.76
CA GLN A 35 -8.75 2.14 -15.67
C GLN A 35 -8.12 1.68 -16.99
N PRO A 36 -8.84 1.80 -18.13
CA PRO A 36 -8.30 1.36 -19.40
C PRO A 36 -7.21 2.30 -19.92
N LEU A 37 -6.13 1.70 -20.43
CA LEU A 37 -5.12 2.30 -21.31
C LEU A 37 -5.44 1.90 -22.75
N TYR A 38 -5.64 2.88 -23.62
CA TYR A 38 -5.79 2.65 -25.05
C TYR A 38 -4.50 3.00 -25.78
N THR A 39 -3.88 2.02 -26.45
CA THR A 39 -2.73 2.23 -27.32
C THR A 39 -3.21 2.34 -28.77
N TRP A 40 -2.72 3.38 -29.45
CA TRP A 40 -3.10 3.70 -30.83
C TRP A 40 -1.97 3.28 -31.76
N PHE A 41 -2.30 2.65 -32.88
CA PHE A 41 -1.32 2.24 -33.89
C PHE A 41 -0.89 3.37 -34.85
N GLY A 42 -1.45 4.58 -34.69
CA GLY A 42 -1.21 5.73 -35.57
C GLY A 42 -2.13 5.75 -36.79
N ASP A 43 -1.77 6.56 -37.79
CA ASP A 43 -2.47 6.63 -39.07
C ASP A 43 -1.99 5.49 -39.99
N TYR A 44 -2.91 4.75 -40.60
CA TYR A 44 -2.60 3.73 -41.60
C TYR A 44 -3.67 3.74 -42.71
N ASP A 45 -3.23 3.68 -43.96
CA ASP A 45 -4.05 3.91 -45.16
C ASP A 45 -4.77 2.63 -45.68
N GLY A 46 -4.76 1.56 -44.89
CA GLY A 46 -5.32 0.28 -45.30
C GLY A 46 -6.80 0.15 -44.91
N LEU A 47 -7.68 0.17 -45.91
CA LEU A 47 -9.04 -0.36 -45.76
C LEU A 47 -8.95 -1.89 -45.80
N GLY A 48 -9.56 -2.58 -44.84
CA GLY A 48 -9.48 -4.04 -44.78
C GLY A 48 -9.81 -4.62 -43.42
N VAL A 49 -9.48 -5.89 -43.23
CA VAL A 49 -9.68 -6.62 -41.97
C VAL A 49 -8.33 -6.91 -41.31
N TYR A 50 -8.29 -6.64 -40.02
CA TYR A 50 -7.10 -6.70 -39.19
C TYR A 50 -7.34 -7.60 -38.00
N ALA A 51 -6.33 -8.41 -37.68
CA ALA A 51 -6.17 -8.99 -36.36
C ALA A 51 -5.37 -8.02 -35.49
N ILE A 52 -5.91 -7.68 -34.32
CA ILE A 52 -5.28 -6.85 -33.31
C ILE A 52 -4.88 -7.79 -32.20
N SER A 53 -3.56 -7.98 -32.00
CA SER A 53 -3.03 -8.75 -30.88
C SER A 53 -2.63 -7.79 -29.76
N CYS A 54 -3.25 -7.98 -28.60
CA CYS A 54 -2.96 -7.23 -27.38
C CYS A 54 -2.42 -8.21 -26.33
N ARG A 55 -1.11 -8.26 -26.18
CA ARG A 55 -0.43 -9.13 -25.21
C ARG A 55 0.01 -8.35 -23.97
N THR A 56 -0.22 -8.93 -22.80
CA THR A 56 0.26 -8.45 -21.50
C THR A 56 1.13 -9.53 -20.87
N GLU A 57 2.34 -9.16 -20.46
CA GLU A 57 3.29 -10.06 -19.78
C GLU A 57 3.63 -9.49 -18.40
N GLU A 58 3.41 -10.26 -17.34
CA GLU A 58 3.58 -9.85 -15.93
C GLU A 58 4.42 -10.90 -15.18
N PRO A 59 5.58 -10.54 -14.62
CA PRO A 59 6.34 -11.43 -13.74
C PRO A 59 5.56 -11.73 -12.46
N PHE A 60 5.55 -13.00 -12.05
CA PHE A 60 4.91 -13.44 -10.81
C PHE A 60 5.75 -14.53 -10.14
N GLY A 61 6.78 -14.08 -9.41
CA GLY A 61 7.83 -14.95 -8.88
C GLY A 61 8.57 -15.64 -10.03
N PRO A 62 8.88 -16.95 -9.93
CA PRO A 62 9.66 -17.64 -10.96
C PRO A 62 8.91 -17.84 -12.29
N ARG A 63 7.68 -17.32 -12.44
CA ARG A 63 6.83 -17.49 -13.61
C ARG A 63 6.58 -16.16 -14.29
N LEU A 64 6.40 -16.23 -15.61
CA LEU A 64 5.88 -15.13 -16.41
C LEU A 64 4.44 -15.45 -16.78
N ARG A 65 3.49 -14.63 -16.32
CA ARG A 65 2.10 -14.70 -16.77
C ARG A 65 2.01 -13.98 -18.11
N SER A 66 1.41 -14.60 -19.12
CA SER A 66 1.20 -14.00 -20.44
C SER A 66 -0.28 -14.13 -20.82
N GLU A 67 -0.91 -13.02 -21.15
CA GLU A 67 -2.31 -12.99 -21.59
C GLU A 67 -2.36 -12.26 -22.93
N GLU A 68 -2.82 -12.96 -23.97
CA GLU A 68 -2.98 -12.40 -25.32
C GLU A 68 -4.46 -12.41 -25.71
N GLU A 69 -4.99 -11.23 -25.97
CA GLU A 69 -6.32 -11.06 -26.57
C GLU A 69 -6.16 -10.72 -28.04
N ILE A 70 -6.79 -11.52 -28.91
CA ILE A 70 -6.81 -11.26 -30.36
C ILE A 70 -8.24 -10.88 -30.74
N THR A 71 -8.39 -9.65 -31.22
CA THR A 71 -9.68 -9.16 -31.75
C THR A 71 -9.58 -8.91 -33.24
N TYR A 72 -10.69 -9.07 -33.95
CA TYR A 72 -10.76 -8.92 -35.39
C TYR A 72 -11.61 -7.70 -35.73
N ARG A 73 -11.07 -6.75 -36.48
CA ARG A 73 -11.77 -5.52 -36.85
C ARG A 73 -11.70 -5.25 -38.34
N SER A 74 -12.78 -4.72 -38.88
CA SER A 74 -12.80 -4.19 -40.23
C SER A 74 -12.70 -2.67 -40.19
N VAL A 75 -11.71 -2.09 -40.86
CA VAL A 75 -11.50 -0.63 -40.97
C VAL A 75 -11.98 -0.19 -42.34
N GLY A 76 -13.07 0.56 -42.37
CA GLY A 76 -13.66 1.14 -43.59
C GLY A 76 -14.06 0.13 -44.68
N ALA A 77 -14.23 -1.14 -44.32
CA ALA A 77 -14.65 -2.21 -45.24
C ALA A 77 -16.18 -2.36 -45.36
N ALA A 78 -16.98 -1.86 -44.41
CA ALA A 78 -18.44 -1.95 -44.42
C ALA A 78 -19.09 -0.56 -44.28
N ALA A 79 -19.86 -0.15 -45.29
CA ALA A 79 -20.52 1.15 -45.31
C ALA A 79 -21.96 1.08 -44.78
N GLU A 80 -22.64 -0.05 -44.96
CA GLU A 80 -24.08 -0.20 -44.68
C GLU A 80 -24.39 -1.14 -43.50
N PRO A 81 -25.47 -0.90 -42.73
CA PRO A 81 -25.83 -1.72 -41.57
C PRO A 81 -25.96 -3.24 -41.81
N PRO A 82 -26.47 -3.73 -42.96
CA PRO A 82 -26.54 -5.17 -43.24
C PRO A 82 -25.16 -5.83 -43.41
N GLU A 83 -24.19 -5.11 -43.97
CA GLU A 83 -22.82 -5.60 -44.14
C GLU A 83 -22.09 -5.65 -42.79
N GLN A 84 -22.33 -4.64 -41.94
CA GLN A 84 -21.84 -4.60 -40.57
C GLN A 84 -22.36 -5.79 -39.76
N GLU A 85 -23.64 -6.12 -39.87
CA GLU A 85 -24.21 -7.28 -39.18
C GLU A 85 -23.62 -8.60 -39.70
N ALA A 86 -23.43 -8.74 -41.01
CA ALA A 86 -22.78 -9.91 -41.59
C ALA A 86 -21.33 -10.09 -41.10
N LEU A 87 -20.59 -9.00 -40.87
CA LEU A 87 -19.25 -9.06 -40.26
C LEU A 87 -19.30 -9.49 -38.79
N ARG A 88 -20.26 -8.96 -38.02
CA ARG A 88 -20.45 -9.35 -36.61
C ARG A 88 -20.83 -10.82 -36.47
N GLU A 89 -21.66 -11.35 -37.35
CA GLU A 89 -21.98 -12.79 -37.39
C GLU A 89 -20.74 -13.66 -37.62
N LEU A 90 -19.71 -13.10 -38.25
CA LEU A 90 -18.42 -13.76 -38.46
C LEU A 90 -17.41 -13.46 -37.34
N GLY A 91 -17.78 -12.70 -36.31
CA GLY A 91 -16.87 -12.32 -35.21
C GLY A 91 -15.89 -11.21 -35.56
N ILE A 92 -16.18 -10.40 -36.60
CA ILE A 92 -15.39 -9.23 -36.99
C ILE A 92 -16.16 -7.97 -36.59
N GLU A 93 -15.60 -7.15 -35.72
CA GLU A 93 -16.28 -5.90 -35.32
C GLU A 93 -16.07 -4.83 -36.41
N PRO A 94 -17.15 -4.28 -36.97
CA PRO A 94 -17.05 -3.16 -37.90
C PRO A 94 -16.72 -1.88 -37.13
N ASP A 95 -15.56 -1.30 -37.41
CA ASP A 95 -15.12 -0.07 -36.75
C ASP A 95 -14.96 1.06 -37.77
N LEU A 96 -15.53 2.21 -37.43
CA LEU A 96 -15.32 3.47 -38.16
C LEU A 96 -14.07 4.19 -37.64
N LEU A 97 -13.53 3.75 -36.50
CA LEU A 97 -12.37 4.32 -35.84
C LEU A 97 -11.15 3.41 -36.01
N SER A 98 -9.97 3.99 -35.78
CA SER A 98 -8.71 3.24 -35.78
C SER A 98 -8.72 2.15 -34.70
N PRO A 99 -8.16 0.95 -34.98
CA PRO A 99 -8.00 -0.12 -34.03
C PRO A 99 -7.10 0.37 -32.90
N VAL A 100 -7.40 -0.12 -31.71
CA VAL A 100 -6.64 0.18 -30.50
C VAL A 100 -6.49 -1.10 -29.71
N CYS A 101 -5.37 -1.24 -28.99
CA CYS A 101 -5.29 -2.20 -27.91
C CYS A 101 -5.74 -1.56 -26.61
N ALA A 102 -6.48 -2.32 -25.80
CA ALA A 102 -6.95 -1.89 -24.49
C ALA A 102 -6.27 -2.72 -23.40
N TYR A 103 -5.49 -2.06 -22.56
CA TYR A 103 -4.91 -2.65 -21.35
C TYR A 103 -5.59 -2.04 -20.13
N VAL A 104 -5.31 -2.57 -18.94
CA VAL A 104 -5.99 -2.13 -17.73
C VAL A 104 -5.01 -1.92 -16.60
N TYR A 105 -5.10 -0.76 -15.95
CA TYR A 105 -4.41 -0.48 -14.70
C TYR A 105 -5.38 -0.55 -13.51
N ALA A 106 -4.88 -1.05 -12.39
CA ALA A 106 -5.54 -0.97 -11.10
C ALA A 106 -5.40 0.44 -10.51
N PHE A 107 -6.51 1.17 -10.42
CA PHE A 107 -6.55 2.47 -9.76
C PHE A 107 -7.14 2.32 -8.38
N SER A 108 -6.36 2.65 -7.35
CA SER A 108 -6.82 2.71 -5.98
C SER A 108 -7.21 4.13 -5.59
N VAL A 109 -8.32 4.26 -4.85
CA VAL A 109 -8.86 5.55 -4.43
C VAL A 109 -8.88 5.61 -2.91
N VAL A 110 -8.12 6.55 -2.36
CA VAL A 110 -7.97 6.73 -0.92
C VAL A 110 -8.30 8.16 -0.56
N ALA A 111 -9.11 8.36 0.47
CA ALA A 111 -9.36 9.68 1.00
C ALA A 111 -8.57 9.94 2.28
N ILE A 112 -8.12 11.18 2.41
CA ILE A 112 -7.32 11.68 3.51
C ILE A 112 -7.93 12.98 4.05
N ASP A 113 -7.49 13.36 5.25
CA ASP A 113 -7.60 14.73 5.71
C ASP A 113 -6.32 15.48 5.31
N PRO A 114 -6.35 16.42 4.34
CA PRO A 114 -5.14 16.99 3.78
C PRO A 114 -4.24 17.71 4.80
N GLU A 115 -4.85 18.45 5.75
CA GLU A 115 -4.09 19.18 6.77
C GLU A 115 -3.37 18.22 7.72
N GLN A 116 -4.07 17.17 8.15
CA GLN A 116 -3.52 16.19 9.08
C GLN A 116 -2.51 15.27 8.39
N GLU A 117 -2.74 14.94 7.12
CA GLU A 117 -1.80 14.15 6.32
C GLU A 117 -0.51 14.93 6.06
N SER A 118 -0.62 16.20 5.65
CA SER A 118 0.54 17.08 5.46
C SER A 118 1.32 17.24 6.78
N ALA A 119 0.65 17.43 7.91
CA ALA A 119 1.31 17.52 9.21
C ALA A 119 1.99 16.22 9.66
N LEU A 120 1.49 15.05 9.23
CA LEU A 120 2.05 13.75 9.62
C LEU A 120 3.26 13.35 8.77
N VAL A 121 3.15 13.47 7.44
CA VAL A 121 4.13 12.93 6.49
C VAL A 121 4.70 13.94 5.50
N GLY A 122 4.30 15.22 5.59
CA GLY A 122 4.73 16.25 4.65
C GLY A 122 4.20 16.03 3.23
N LEU A 123 3.01 15.44 3.07
CA LEU A 123 2.47 15.08 1.75
C LEU A 123 2.38 16.26 0.78
N GLU A 124 2.14 17.48 1.28
CA GLU A 124 2.10 18.69 0.47
C GLU A 124 3.43 19.01 -0.23
N GLU A 125 4.57 18.65 0.38
CA GLU A 125 5.90 18.86 -0.22
C GLU A 125 6.17 17.92 -1.41
N ALA A 126 5.46 16.79 -1.46
CA ALA A 126 5.56 15.80 -2.52
C ALA A 126 4.59 16.04 -3.69
N VAL A 127 3.88 17.17 -3.69
CA VAL A 127 2.83 17.49 -4.66
C VAL A 127 3.31 18.53 -5.68
N SER A 128 2.96 18.31 -6.93
CA SER A 128 3.09 19.26 -8.02
C SER A 128 1.72 19.87 -8.35
N ASP A 129 1.71 21.15 -8.73
CA ASP A 129 0.53 22.00 -8.93
C ASP A 129 -0.17 22.41 -7.61
N GLU A 130 -1.44 22.03 -7.41
CA GLU A 130 -2.27 22.44 -6.27
C GLU A 130 -2.52 21.27 -5.32
N TYR A 131 -2.30 21.49 -4.02
CA TYR A 131 -2.58 20.50 -2.98
C TYR A 131 -4.08 20.41 -2.66
N LEU A 132 -4.51 19.27 -2.10
CA LEU A 132 -5.88 19.12 -1.62
C LEU A 132 -6.13 20.07 -0.44
N SER A 133 -7.26 20.77 -0.49
CA SER A 133 -7.76 21.58 0.62
C SER A 133 -9.15 21.09 1.02
N ARG A 134 -9.49 21.24 2.30
CA ARG A 134 -10.86 21.02 2.81
C ARG A 134 -11.88 22.00 2.21
N ASP A 135 -11.45 23.11 1.64
CA ASP A 135 -12.32 24.07 0.95
C ASP A 135 -12.80 23.56 -0.41
N LEU A 136 -12.12 22.55 -0.98
CA LEU A 136 -12.50 21.94 -2.24
C LEU A 136 -13.72 21.03 -2.03
N ARG A 137 -14.90 21.60 -2.23
CA ARG A 137 -16.18 20.90 -2.02
C ARG A 137 -16.43 19.77 -3.00
N VAL A 138 -17.21 18.80 -2.53
CA VAL A 138 -17.81 17.77 -3.38
C VAL A 138 -19.10 18.34 -3.98
N GLU A 139 -19.21 18.31 -5.30
CA GLU A 139 -20.46 18.71 -5.97
C GLU A 139 -21.30 17.48 -6.26
N ARG A 140 -22.55 17.49 -5.80
CA ARG A 140 -23.53 16.45 -6.15
C ARG A 140 -24.38 16.94 -7.31
N GLN A 141 -24.27 16.26 -8.45
CA GLN A 141 -25.08 16.51 -9.62
C GLN A 141 -26.02 15.33 -9.85
N ALA A 142 -27.30 15.59 -10.08
CA ALA A 142 -28.25 14.56 -10.46
C ALA A 142 -28.62 14.76 -11.93
N TYR A 143 -28.62 13.68 -12.71
CA TYR A 143 -28.92 13.73 -14.13
C TYR A 143 -29.86 12.58 -14.50
N GLN A 144 -30.70 12.81 -15.50
CA GLN A 144 -31.69 11.84 -15.94
C GLN A 144 -31.12 11.00 -17.07
N MET A 145 -31.10 9.68 -16.90
CA MET A 145 -30.86 8.72 -17.98
C MET A 145 -32.15 7.98 -18.35
N SER A 146 -32.11 7.23 -19.46
CA SER A 146 -33.19 6.33 -19.87
C SER A 146 -33.48 5.23 -18.84
N SER A 147 -32.49 4.85 -18.04
CA SER A 147 -32.58 3.85 -16.96
C SER A 147 -33.10 4.40 -15.63
N GLY A 148 -33.23 5.73 -15.48
CA GLY A 148 -33.60 6.38 -14.22
C GLY A 148 -32.78 7.64 -13.91
N GLN A 149 -33.01 8.22 -12.74
CA GLN A 149 -32.21 9.35 -12.24
C GLN A 149 -30.92 8.81 -11.63
N GLU A 150 -29.79 9.33 -12.07
CA GLU A 150 -28.45 8.94 -11.64
C GLU A 150 -27.78 10.08 -10.90
N VAL A 151 -26.83 9.74 -10.04
CA VAL A 151 -26.05 10.71 -9.23
C VAL A 151 -24.59 10.67 -9.66
N LEU A 152 -24.01 11.85 -9.82
CA LEU A 152 -22.61 12.08 -10.12
C LEU A 152 -22.00 12.94 -9.02
N TYR A 153 -20.92 12.47 -8.40
CA TYR A 153 -20.14 13.26 -7.44
C TYR A 153 -18.89 13.81 -8.11
N ALA A 154 -18.74 15.13 -8.15
CA ALA A 154 -17.50 15.76 -8.59
C ALA A 154 -16.56 15.96 -7.41
N ILE A 155 -15.47 15.19 -7.34
CA ILE A 155 -14.56 15.14 -6.20
C ILE A 155 -13.18 15.71 -6.56
N PRO A 156 -12.54 16.50 -5.69
CA PRO A 156 -11.14 16.91 -5.91
C PRO A 156 -10.21 15.70 -5.77
N ALA A 157 -9.15 15.65 -6.57
CA ALA A 157 -8.24 14.52 -6.56
C ALA A 157 -6.79 14.89 -6.89
N LEU A 158 -5.85 14.23 -6.21
CA LEU A 158 -4.46 14.12 -6.63
C LEU A 158 -4.25 12.76 -7.27
N ILE A 159 -3.45 12.70 -8.32
CA ILE A 159 -3.08 11.45 -8.98
C ILE A 159 -1.58 11.21 -8.85
N ARG A 160 -1.19 9.96 -8.64
CA ARG A 160 0.22 9.58 -8.50
C ARG A 160 0.97 9.90 -9.80
N ALA A 161 2.14 10.54 -9.70
CA ALA A 161 2.91 10.99 -10.87
C ALA A 161 3.52 9.83 -11.68
N ALA A 162 3.89 8.74 -11.00
CA ALA A 162 4.46 7.53 -11.60
C ALA A 162 3.97 6.27 -10.88
N GLN A 163 3.91 5.15 -11.59
CA GLN A 163 3.63 3.83 -11.01
C GLN A 163 4.65 2.82 -11.51
N ASP A 164 5.27 2.10 -10.57
CA ASP A 164 6.17 0.99 -10.86
C ASP A 164 5.34 -0.30 -10.88
N VAL A 165 4.73 -0.57 -12.03
CA VAL A 165 4.06 -1.84 -12.32
C VAL A 165 4.98 -2.65 -13.21
N SER A 166 5.32 -3.88 -12.78
CA SER A 166 6.11 -4.79 -13.60
C SER A 166 5.19 -5.51 -14.60
N ALA A 167 4.95 -4.85 -15.73
CA ALA A 167 4.22 -5.43 -16.84
C ALA A 167 4.82 -4.95 -18.16
N THR A 168 4.71 -5.77 -19.20
CA THR A 168 5.02 -5.43 -20.59
C THR A 168 3.77 -5.56 -21.43
N PHE A 169 3.46 -4.51 -22.17
CA PHE A 169 2.35 -4.49 -23.12
C PHE A 169 2.91 -4.55 -24.53
N THR A 170 2.47 -5.52 -25.31
CA THR A 170 2.80 -5.63 -26.73
C THR A 170 1.52 -5.53 -27.54
N SER A 171 1.44 -4.53 -28.42
CA SER A 171 0.32 -4.29 -29.32
C SER A 171 0.77 -4.53 -30.75
N GLU A 172 0.07 -5.38 -31.50
CA GLU A 172 0.35 -5.62 -32.92
C GLU A 172 -0.90 -5.48 -33.78
N LEU A 173 -0.74 -4.80 -34.92
CA LEU A 173 -1.77 -4.69 -35.96
C LEU A 173 -1.36 -5.50 -37.18
N VAL A 174 -2.10 -6.59 -37.42
CA VAL A 174 -1.78 -7.59 -38.43
C VAL A 174 -2.87 -7.61 -39.50
N PRO A 175 -2.59 -7.22 -40.75
CA PRO A 175 -3.53 -7.35 -41.84
C PRO A 175 -3.84 -8.83 -42.10
N LEU A 176 -5.12 -9.12 -42.34
CA LEU A 176 -5.53 -10.44 -42.82
C LEU A 176 -5.62 -10.45 -44.33
N GLY A 177 -5.38 -11.60 -44.95
CA GLY A 177 -5.62 -11.82 -46.38
C GLY A 177 -7.11 -11.75 -46.72
N TRP A 178 -7.68 -10.55 -46.68
CA TRP A 178 -9.10 -10.31 -46.94
C TRP A 178 -9.41 -10.46 -48.44
N PRO A 179 -10.40 -11.29 -48.83
CA PRO A 179 -10.77 -11.42 -50.24
C PRO A 179 -11.39 -10.12 -50.73
N SER A 180 -10.74 -9.47 -51.70
CA SER A 180 -11.23 -8.23 -52.30
C SER A 180 -12.51 -8.45 -53.11
N GLU A 181 -13.53 -7.64 -52.83
CA GLU A 181 -14.65 -7.19 -53.69
C GLU A 181 -15.81 -8.15 -54.07
N ASP A 182 -15.71 -9.48 -53.98
CA ASP A 182 -16.74 -10.35 -54.60
C ASP A 182 -17.93 -10.81 -53.73
N GLY A 183 -18.15 -10.24 -52.54
CA GLY A 183 -19.36 -10.53 -51.71
C GLY A 183 -19.52 -11.98 -51.23
N ARG A 184 -18.55 -12.86 -51.52
CA ARG A 184 -18.53 -14.30 -51.19
C ARG A 184 -17.90 -14.60 -49.83
N LEU A 185 -17.95 -13.64 -48.91
CA LEU A 185 -17.29 -13.72 -47.61
C LEU A 185 -17.72 -14.96 -46.80
N ARG A 186 -19.02 -15.28 -46.84
CA ARG A 186 -19.60 -16.48 -46.22
C ARG A 186 -19.13 -17.78 -46.89
N GLU A 187 -18.80 -17.77 -48.18
CA GLU A 187 -18.29 -18.95 -48.90
C GLU A 187 -16.81 -19.21 -48.58
N THR A 188 -15.99 -18.17 -48.39
CA THR A 188 -14.55 -18.32 -48.10
C THR A 188 -14.27 -18.79 -46.68
N LEU A 189 -15.08 -18.35 -45.71
CA LEU A 189 -14.91 -18.75 -44.33
C LEU A 189 -15.52 -20.14 -44.04
N ASP A 190 -16.43 -20.64 -44.89
CA ASP A 190 -17.08 -21.97 -44.75
C ASP A 190 -17.62 -22.23 -43.33
N GLY A 191 -18.11 -21.19 -42.66
CA GLY A 191 -18.58 -21.24 -41.27
C GLY A 191 -17.49 -21.17 -40.18
N ASN A 192 -16.21 -21.06 -40.55
CA ASN A 192 -15.09 -20.83 -39.62
C ASN A 192 -14.94 -19.33 -39.28
N GLY A 193 -14.29 -19.01 -38.17
CA GLY A 193 -13.99 -17.64 -37.76
C GLY A 193 -12.87 -16.97 -38.57
N PRO A 194 -12.64 -15.65 -38.39
CA PRO A 194 -11.59 -14.87 -39.04
C PRO A 194 -10.18 -15.38 -38.76
N GLU A 195 -10.01 -16.19 -37.73
CA GLU A 195 -8.79 -16.94 -37.40
C GLU A 195 -8.31 -17.87 -38.51
N ALA A 196 -9.19 -18.31 -39.42
CA ALA A 196 -8.83 -19.12 -40.58
C ALA A 196 -8.14 -18.32 -41.70
N LEU A 197 -8.23 -16.98 -41.68
CA LEU A 197 -7.60 -16.14 -42.71
C LEU A 197 -6.09 -16.05 -42.49
N PRO A 198 -5.28 -16.06 -43.57
CA PRO A 198 -3.84 -15.96 -43.44
C PRO A 198 -3.44 -14.59 -42.88
N ARG A 199 -2.68 -14.61 -41.78
CA ARG A 199 -2.04 -13.42 -41.17
C ARG A 199 -0.86 -12.97 -42.02
N GLN A 200 -0.83 -11.69 -42.38
CA GLN A 200 0.31 -11.07 -43.07
C GLN A 200 1.35 -10.57 -42.05
N GLU A 201 2.40 -9.89 -42.52
CA GLU A 201 3.36 -9.23 -41.63
C GLU A 201 2.68 -8.07 -40.88
N ALA A 202 3.01 -7.91 -39.59
CA ALA A 202 2.47 -6.82 -38.77
C ALA A 202 2.89 -5.47 -39.36
N ILE A 203 1.90 -4.60 -39.63
CA ILE A 203 2.15 -3.28 -40.22
C ILE A 203 2.42 -2.21 -39.15
N ALA A 204 2.04 -2.49 -37.90
CA ALA A 204 2.37 -1.69 -36.74
C ALA A 204 2.57 -2.62 -35.54
N SER A 205 3.63 -2.36 -34.77
CA SER A 205 3.92 -3.04 -33.52
C SER A 205 4.47 -2.02 -32.53
N GLN A 206 4.01 -2.09 -31.29
CA GLN A 206 4.47 -1.24 -30.20
C GLN A 206 4.61 -2.08 -28.94
N THR A 207 5.72 -1.87 -28.23
CA THR A 207 5.93 -2.43 -26.90
C THR A 207 6.10 -1.29 -25.90
N LEU A 208 5.37 -1.37 -24.80
CA LEU A 208 5.43 -0.42 -23.69
C LEU A 208 5.72 -1.20 -22.39
N ASP A 209 6.70 -0.74 -21.62
CA ASP A 209 6.81 -1.17 -20.22
C ASP A 209 5.69 -0.53 -19.36
N GLY A 210 5.45 -1.08 -18.17
CA GLY A 210 4.39 -0.66 -17.27
C GLY A 210 4.48 0.83 -16.86
N ALA A 211 5.68 1.37 -16.73
CA ALA A 211 5.87 2.78 -16.40
C ALA A 211 5.56 3.70 -17.60
N ALA A 212 5.95 3.30 -18.80
CA ALA A 212 5.68 4.00 -20.05
C ALA A 212 4.18 3.97 -20.38
N GLY A 213 3.51 2.83 -20.19
CA GLY A 213 2.07 2.70 -20.32
C GLY A 213 1.32 3.64 -19.35
N TYR A 214 1.77 3.73 -18.09
CA TYR A 214 1.15 4.62 -17.10
C TYR A 214 1.35 6.09 -17.46
N ARG A 215 2.55 6.48 -17.92
CA ARG A 215 2.80 7.85 -18.41
C ARG A 215 1.91 8.19 -19.60
N MET A 216 1.73 7.27 -20.53
CA MET A 216 0.82 7.44 -21.67
C MET A 216 -0.62 7.62 -21.19
N LEU A 217 -1.08 6.77 -20.28
CA LEU A 217 -2.40 6.87 -19.66
C LEU A 217 -2.61 8.24 -18.99
N LEU A 218 -1.66 8.65 -18.15
CA LEU A 218 -1.72 9.92 -17.42
C LEU A 218 -1.73 11.11 -18.40
N SER A 219 -0.96 11.04 -19.48
CA SER A 219 -0.98 12.07 -20.54
C SER A 219 -2.33 12.17 -21.25
N GLY A 220 -3.04 11.04 -21.41
CA GLY A 220 -4.39 11.02 -21.96
C GLY A 220 -5.42 11.60 -20.99
N LEU A 221 -5.27 11.32 -19.70
CA LEU A 221 -6.16 11.82 -18.65
C LEU A 221 -5.97 13.31 -18.36
N VAL A 222 -4.72 13.80 -18.36
CA VAL A 222 -4.34 15.16 -17.91
C VAL A 222 -3.98 16.09 -19.08
N GLY A 223 -3.29 15.57 -20.11
CA GLY A 223 -2.57 16.35 -21.12
C GLY A 223 -3.43 17.05 -22.19
N ARG A 224 -4.72 16.70 -22.35
CA ARG A 224 -5.64 17.36 -23.30
C ARG A 224 -6.43 18.52 -22.67
N GLY A 225 -5.93 19.13 -21.61
CA GLY A 225 -6.62 20.20 -20.86
C GLY A 225 -7.79 19.69 -20.00
N GLY A 226 -8.01 18.38 -19.97
CA GLY A 226 -8.98 17.73 -19.12
C GLY A 226 -8.45 17.63 -17.68
N ARG A 227 -8.69 18.65 -16.85
CA ARG A 227 -8.56 18.51 -15.38
C ARG A 227 -9.69 17.65 -14.78
N ARG A 228 -10.43 16.92 -15.62
CA ARG A 228 -11.59 16.15 -15.21
C ARG A 228 -11.64 14.83 -15.95
N PHE A 229 -11.79 13.73 -15.22
CA PHE A 229 -12.06 12.43 -15.81
C PHE A 229 -13.25 11.78 -15.10
N ASN A 230 -14.13 11.16 -15.89
CA ASN A 230 -15.37 10.57 -15.41
C ASN A 230 -15.18 9.06 -15.24
N LEU A 231 -15.58 8.56 -14.07
CA LEU A 231 -15.79 7.15 -13.81
C LEU A 231 -17.30 6.90 -13.75
N PRO A 232 -17.89 6.34 -14.82
CA PRO A 232 -19.32 6.09 -14.88
C PRO A 232 -19.79 5.14 -13.77
N GLN A 233 -21.07 5.25 -13.39
CA GLN A 233 -21.72 4.42 -12.39
C GLN A 233 -21.89 2.94 -12.81
N PHE A 234 -21.60 2.59 -14.07
CA PHE A 234 -21.56 1.18 -14.50
C PHE A 234 -20.15 0.59 -14.39
N SER A 235 -19.15 1.39 -14.01
CA SER A 235 -17.81 0.88 -13.75
C SER A 235 -17.83 -0.09 -12.57
N ARG A 236 -17.02 -1.14 -12.69
CA ARG A 236 -16.85 -2.13 -11.63
C ARG A 236 -15.87 -1.61 -10.59
N TRP A 237 -16.24 -1.75 -9.32
CA TRP A 237 -15.55 -1.24 -8.15
C TRP A 237 -15.31 -2.34 -7.12
N ALA A 238 -14.04 -2.63 -6.84
CA ALA A 238 -13.64 -3.60 -5.84
C ALA A 238 -13.50 -2.90 -4.50
N ARG A 239 -14.22 -3.38 -3.48
CA ARG A 239 -14.08 -2.87 -2.11
C ARG A 239 -12.71 -3.25 -1.54
N PRO A 240 -12.14 -2.42 -0.65
CA PRO A 240 -10.93 -2.79 0.08
C PRO A 240 -11.18 -4.06 0.92
N ALA A 241 -10.20 -4.96 0.91
CA ALA A 241 -10.22 -6.17 1.73
C ALA A 241 -8.82 -6.50 2.25
N THR A 242 -8.77 -7.04 3.46
CA THR A 242 -7.54 -7.48 4.11
C THR A 242 -7.14 -8.87 3.62
N VAL A 243 -5.84 -9.15 3.58
CA VAL A 243 -5.36 -10.52 3.39
C VAL A 243 -5.52 -11.28 4.70
N ALA A 244 -6.11 -12.46 4.64
CA ALA A 244 -6.19 -13.35 5.79
C ALA A 244 -4.88 -14.16 5.91
N TYR A 245 -4.34 -14.25 7.11
CA TYR A 245 -3.14 -15.05 7.40
C TYR A 245 -3.47 -16.16 8.40
N ARG A 246 -2.84 -17.32 8.23
CA ARG A 246 -2.87 -18.41 9.20
C ARG A 246 -1.45 -18.84 9.56
N THR A 247 -1.24 -19.22 10.83
CA THR A 247 0.03 -19.82 11.24
C THR A 247 0.25 -21.12 10.48
N TYR A 248 1.46 -21.28 9.94
CA TYR A 248 1.83 -22.46 9.16
C TYR A 248 3.12 -23.05 9.74
N GLU A 249 3.03 -24.28 10.24
CA GLU A 249 4.19 -25.05 10.67
C GLU A 249 4.57 -26.01 9.55
N ALA A 250 5.73 -25.79 8.94
CA ALA A 250 6.29 -26.75 8.00
C ALA A 250 7.07 -27.81 8.78
N THR A 251 6.60 -29.05 8.77
CA THR A 251 7.26 -30.16 9.50
C THR A 251 8.58 -30.60 8.86
N ASP A 252 8.70 -30.42 7.54
CA ASP A 252 9.79 -31.00 6.72
C ASP A 252 10.61 -29.95 5.93
N LEU A 253 10.43 -28.65 6.19
CA LEU A 253 11.16 -27.57 5.50
C LEU A 253 11.95 -26.72 6.49
N ASP A 254 13.23 -26.51 6.19
CA ASP A 254 14.13 -25.64 6.95
C ASP A 254 13.96 -24.18 6.50
N LEU A 255 12.82 -23.59 6.85
CA LEU A 255 12.47 -22.20 6.51
C LEU A 255 12.56 -21.27 7.74
N PRO A 256 12.95 -20.00 7.55
CA PRO A 256 13.00 -19.04 8.65
C PRO A 256 11.62 -18.84 9.31
N ALA A 257 11.58 -18.92 10.64
CA ALA A 257 10.40 -18.61 11.43
C ALA A 257 10.34 -17.11 11.80
N PRO A 258 9.14 -16.51 11.96
CA PRO A 258 7.83 -17.15 11.89
C PRO A 258 7.40 -17.40 10.45
N LEU A 259 6.68 -18.50 10.26
CA LEU A 259 6.12 -18.93 8.99
C LEU A 259 4.60 -18.82 9.04
N VAL A 260 4.04 -18.12 8.07
CA VAL A 260 2.59 -17.92 7.92
C VAL A 260 2.18 -18.26 6.50
N GLU A 261 0.91 -18.56 6.30
CA GLU A 261 0.35 -18.76 4.98
C GLU A 261 -0.74 -17.72 4.71
N ALA A 262 -0.67 -17.08 3.54
CA ALA A 262 -1.71 -16.19 3.06
C ALA A 262 -2.90 -17.01 2.54
N GLY A 263 -4.12 -16.64 2.92
CA GLY A 263 -5.35 -17.31 2.52
C GLY A 263 -5.93 -16.74 1.22
N PRO A 264 -5.73 -17.37 0.06
CA PRO A 264 -6.38 -16.96 -1.18
C PRO A 264 -7.89 -17.16 -1.12
N VAL A 265 -8.62 -16.29 -1.82
CA VAL A 265 -10.08 -16.27 -1.89
C VAL A 265 -10.63 -16.48 -3.31
N GLY A 266 -9.74 -16.62 -4.29
CA GLY A 266 -10.07 -16.72 -5.70
C GLY A 266 -8.82 -16.92 -6.57
N ALA A 267 -9.03 -16.92 -7.89
CA ALA A 267 -7.96 -16.87 -8.88
C ALA A 267 -8.33 -15.88 -10.00
N ALA A 268 -7.33 -15.17 -10.54
CA ALA A 268 -7.46 -14.29 -11.69
C ALA A 268 -6.64 -14.83 -12.88
N GLY A 269 -6.99 -14.40 -14.09
CA GLY A 269 -6.45 -14.92 -15.34
C GLY A 269 -7.40 -15.88 -16.06
N ALA A 270 -7.24 -15.97 -17.37
CA ALA A 270 -7.97 -16.88 -18.26
C ALA A 270 -6.99 -17.86 -18.90
N GLY A 271 -7.49 -18.99 -19.42
CA GLY A 271 -6.66 -19.99 -20.07
C GLY A 271 -6.11 -21.06 -19.12
N ASP A 272 -4.86 -21.43 -19.34
CA ASP A 272 -4.22 -22.57 -18.67
C ASP A 272 -3.89 -22.25 -17.19
N PRO A 273 -3.75 -23.28 -16.33
CA PRO A 273 -3.30 -23.14 -14.94
C PRO A 273 -2.07 -22.24 -14.71
N GLU A 274 -1.17 -22.19 -15.70
CA GLU A 274 0.08 -21.42 -15.65
C GLU A 274 -0.15 -19.91 -15.74
N ASP A 275 -1.20 -19.49 -16.45
CA ASP A 275 -1.57 -18.08 -16.67
C ASP A 275 -2.44 -17.51 -15.55
N ARG A 276 -2.84 -18.38 -14.61
CA ARG A 276 -3.71 -18.02 -13.49
C ARG A 276 -2.91 -17.78 -12.21
N VAL A 277 -3.32 -16.75 -11.48
CA VAL A 277 -2.70 -16.35 -10.20
C VAL A 277 -3.72 -16.35 -9.06
N PRO A 278 -3.34 -16.79 -7.85
CA PRO A 278 -4.22 -16.69 -6.69
C PRO A 278 -4.47 -15.23 -6.34
N VAL A 279 -5.72 -14.90 -6.01
CA VAL A 279 -6.10 -13.59 -5.48
C VAL A 279 -6.42 -13.70 -3.99
N PHE A 280 -6.10 -12.66 -3.24
CA PHE A 280 -6.21 -12.59 -1.78
C PHE A 280 -7.32 -11.64 -1.33
N ARG A 281 -8.04 -11.06 -2.30
CA ARG A 281 -9.15 -10.13 -2.12
C ARG A 281 -10.24 -10.47 -3.12
N PRO A 282 -11.51 -10.09 -2.86
CA PRO A 282 -12.61 -10.36 -3.77
C PRO A 282 -12.28 -9.89 -5.20
N ALA A 283 -12.22 -10.83 -6.14
CA ALA A 283 -11.91 -10.55 -7.55
C ALA A 283 -13.10 -9.98 -8.32
N GLU A 284 -14.33 -10.21 -7.83
CA GLU A 284 -15.55 -9.75 -8.48
C GLU A 284 -15.95 -8.38 -7.93
N PRO A 285 -15.79 -7.31 -8.72
CA PRO A 285 -16.08 -5.97 -8.25
C PRO A 285 -17.59 -5.68 -8.39
N GLU A 286 -18.14 -4.95 -7.43
CA GLU A 286 -19.54 -4.53 -7.45
C GLU A 286 -19.74 -3.32 -8.38
N ARG A 287 -20.98 -3.06 -8.79
CA ARG A 287 -21.29 -1.86 -9.56
C ARG A 287 -21.29 -0.63 -8.64
N LEU A 288 -20.72 0.48 -9.10
CA LEU A 288 -20.83 1.76 -8.42
C LEU A 288 -22.28 2.22 -8.26
N GLU A 289 -22.67 2.64 -7.06
CA GLU A 289 -24.00 3.21 -6.81
C GLU A 289 -24.16 4.61 -7.42
N SER A 290 -23.05 5.32 -7.62
CA SER A 290 -23.01 6.67 -8.19
C SER A 290 -21.78 6.86 -9.05
N GLY A 291 -21.89 7.69 -10.10
CA GLY A 291 -20.74 8.07 -10.91
C GLY A 291 -19.80 9.00 -10.14
N ILE A 292 -18.52 8.99 -10.50
CA ILE A 292 -17.50 9.85 -9.89
C ILE A 292 -16.84 10.67 -11.00
N LEU A 293 -16.91 11.99 -10.89
CA LEU A 293 -16.15 12.92 -11.72
C LEU A 293 -14.95 13.43 -10.94
N TYR A 294 -13.77 12.93 -11.22
CA TYR A 294 -12.56 13.41 -10.59
C TYR A 294 -12.21 14.78 -11.14
N ARG A 295 -11.91 15.74 -10.27
CA ARG A 295 -11.35 17.06 -10.58
C ARG A 295 -9.90 17.05 -10.14
N LEU A 296 -9.00 16.80 -11.09
CA LEU A 296 -7.56 16.73 -10.83
C LEU A 296 -7.03 18.13 -10.50
N VAL A 297 -6.50 18.27 -9.28
CA VAL A 297 -5.89 19.53 -8.79
C VAL A 297 -4.37 19.53 -8.90
N GLY A 298 -3.76 18.34 -8.83
CA GLY A 298 -2.31 18.17 -8.97
C GLY A 298 -1.91 16.71 -9.04
N THR A 299 -0.60 16.48 -9.10
CA THR A 299 0.00 15.15 -9.03
C THR A 299 0.86 15.03 -7.77
N TYR A 300 1.04 13.83 -7.24
CA TYR A 300 1.94 13.60 -6.12
C TYR A 300 2.92 12.47 -6.42
N ASP A 301 4.12 12.57 -5.90
CA ASP A 301 5.15 11.55 -6.04
C ASP A 301 5.60 11.04 -4.67
N PRO A 302 5.27 9.78 -4.30
CA PRO A 302 5.72 9.19 -3.04
C PRO A 302 7.24 9.23 -2.83
N ALA A 303 8.04 9.22 -3.90
CA ALA A 303 9.50 9.28 -3.81
C ALA A 303 10.03 10.64 -3.31
N LEU A 304 9.20 11.68 -3.34
CA LEU A 304 9.54 13.03 -2.88
C LEU A 304 9.08 13.31 -1.43
N LEU A 305 8.48 12.32 -0.76
CA LEU A 305 8.02 12.49 0.62
C LEU A 305 9.19 12.70 1.58
N PRO A 306 9.15 13.75 2.43
CA PRO A 306 10.23 14.06 3.34
C PRO A 306 10.34 13.02 4.46
N GLY A 307 11.57 12.64 4.78
CA GLY A 307 11.85 11.82 5.97
C GLY A 307 11.31 10.39 5.93
N MET A 308 11.03 9.83 4.74
CA MET A 308 10.70 8.42 4.60
C MET A 308 11.94 7.58 4.95
N PRO A 309 11.89 6.75 6.01
CA PRO A 309 13.03 5.89 6.36
C PRO A 309 13.16 4.76 5.32
N ASP A 310 14.37 4.19 5.20
CA ASP A 310 14.67 3.09 4.25
C ASP A 310 13.73 1.88 4.43
N ALA A 311 13.24 1.64 5.66
CA ALA A 311 12.24 0.62 5.98
C ALA A 311 11.04 1.28 6.69
N PRO A 312 10.07 1.80 5.94
CA PRO A 312 8.92 2.50 6.51
C PRO A 312 7.97 1.51 7.18
N LEU A 313 7.89 1.59 8.51
CA LEU A 313 6.89 0.87 9.30
C LEU A 313 5.60 1.72 9.41
N PRO A 314 4.44 1.09 9.65
CA PRO A 314 3.26 1.80 10.11
C PRO A 314 3.63 2.75 11.26
N PRO A 315 3.14 3.99 11.23
CA PRO A 315 2.05 4.50 10.39
C PRO A 315 2.48 5.09 9.03
N LEU A 316 3.78 5.08 8.70
CA LEU A 316 4.34 5.76 7.51
C LEU A 316 4.32 4.92 6.22
N SER A 317 4.06 3.62 6.33
CA SER A 317 4.11 2.66 5.22
C SER A 317 3.04 2.84 4.13
N VAL A 318 2.07 3.75 4.29
CA VAL A 318 0.95 3.92 3.35
C VAL A 318 1.41 4.32 1.94
N TYR A 319 2.45 5.15 1.85
CA TYR A 319 2.97 5.67 0.59
C TYR A 319 4.22 4.93 0.10
N ALA A 320 4.78 4.06 0.93
CA ALA A 320 5.97 3.31 0.58
C ALA A 320 5.63 2.19 -0.42
N PRO A 321 6.50 1.94 -1.42
CA PRO A 321 6.40 0.71 -2.18
C PRO A 321 6.56 -0.46 -1.20
N PRO A 322 5.62 -1.41 -1.17
CA PRO A 322 5.78 -2.56 -0.29
C PRO A 322 6.91 -3.46 -0.81
N GLU A 323 7.82 -3.85 0.09
CA GLU A 323 8.92 -4.75 -0.25
C GLU A 323 8.59 -6.17 0.19
N ALA A 324 8.37 -7.05 -0.79
CA ALA A 324 8.28 -8.49 -0.60
C ALA A 324 9.25 -9.15 -1.57
N VAL A 325 10.01 -10.15 -1.11
CA VAL A 325 11.06 -10.79 -1.92
C VAL A 325 10.83 -12.29 -1.97
N TRP A 326 10.72 -12.85 -3.18
CA TRP A 326 10.74 -14.29 -3.39
C TRP A 326 12.10 -14.83 -3.01
N ARG A 327 12.13 -15.80 -2.11
CA ARG A 327 13.37 -16.45 -1.67
C ARG A 327 13.37 -17.96 -1.82
N TYR A 328 12.18 -18.56 -1.83
CA TYR A 328 12.05 -20.00 -1.95
C TYR A 328 10.94 -20.35 -2.94
N ASP A 329 11.16 -21.42 -3.70
CA ASP A 329 10.18 -21.96 -4.65
C ASP A 329 9.02 -22.68 -3.94
N ALA A 330 8.07 -23.20 -4.71
CA ALA A 330 6.94 -23.97 -4.19
C ALA A 330 7.35 -25.21 -3.37
N GLN A 331 8.57 -25.73 -3.57
CA GLN A 331 9.13 -26.87 -2.84
C GLN A 331 9.98 -26.45 -1.63
N GLY A 332 10.06 -25.15 -1.35
CA GLY A 332 10.85 -24.58 -0.25
C GLY A 332 12.37 -24.60 -0.51
N GLN A 333 12.80 -24.79 -1.76
CA GLN A 333 14.22 -24.69 -2.12
C GLN A 333 14.61 -23.22 -2.35
N PRO A 334 15.81 -22.78 -1.94
CA PRO A 334 16.27 -21.42 -2.19
C PRO A 334 16.32 -21.10 -3.69
N MET A 335 15.87 -19.90 -4.06
CA MET A 335 15.99 -19.34 -5.41
C MET A 335 16.76 -18.03 -5.40
N GLU A 336 17.11 -17.53 -6.59
CA GLU A 336 17.66 -16.19 -6.74
C GLU A 336 16.62 -15.17 -6.23
N PRO A 337 16.99 -14.25 -5.31
CA PRO A 337 16.02 -13.32 -4.74
C PRO A 337 15.40 -12.41 -5.80
N GLU A 338 14.07 -12.43 -5.90
CA GLU A 338 13.32 -11.63 -6.85
C GLU A 338 12.31 -10.75 -6.12
N ALA A 339 12.34 -9.44 -6.35
CA ALA A 339 11.40 -8.51 -5.74
C ALA A 339 10.00 -8.68 -6.34
N LEU A 340 9.00 -8.93 -5.50
CA LEU A 340 7.60 -8.87 -5.88
C LEU A 340 7.21 -7.39 -6.05
N SER A 341 6.68 -7.06 -7.22
CA SER A 341 6.16 -5.74 -7.53
C SER A 341 4.64 -5.76 -7.57
N ALA A 342 4.02 -4.58 -7.49
CA ALA A 342 2.57 -4.47 -7.61
C ALA A 342 2.14 -4.81 -9.04
N GLY A 343 1.20 -5.74 -9.15
CA GLY A 343 0.67 -6.19 -10.43
C GLY A 343 -0.50 -5.35 -10.96
N LEU A 344 -0.99 -5.71 -12.14
CA LEU A 344 -2.15 -5.08 -12.79
C LEU A 344 -3.48 -5.54 -12.19
N GLU A 345 -3.51 -6.70 -11.52
CA GLU A 345 -4.71 -7.26 -10.91
C GLU A 345 -4.88 -6.77 -9.45
N PRO A 346 -5.91 -5.96 -9.14
CA PRO A 346 -6.13 -5.40 -7.79
C PRO A 346 -6.25 -6.45 -6.67
N GLY A 347 -6.69 -7.66 -7.02
CA GLY A 347 -6.88 -8.77 -6.09
C GLY A 347 -5.60 -9.52 -5.69
N THR A 348 -4.47 -9.28 -6.36
CA THR A 348 -3.18 -9.94 -6.08
C THR A 348 -2.63 -9.59 -4.70
N TYR A 349 -1.63 -10.35 -4.24
CA TYR A 349 -1.12 -10.28 -2.87
C TYR A 349 -0.67 -8.86 -2.48
N LEU A 350 0.22 -8.28 -3.30
CA LEU A 350 0.83 -6.98 -3.09
C LEU A 350 0.01 -5.86 -3.74
N GLN A 351 -0.23 -4.79 -2.99
CA GLN A 351 -0.90 -3.59 -3.50
C GLN A 351 0.05 -2.41 -3.40
N GLY A 352 0.27 -1.71 -4.52
CA GLY A 352 1.09 -0.50 -4.54
C GLY A 352 0.49 0.65 -3.71
N PRO A 353 1.26 1.73 -3.51
CA PRO A 353 0.76 2.99 -2.95
C PRO A 353 -0.51 3.47 -3.66
N PRO A 354 -1.31 4.36 -3.01
CA PRO A 354 -2.52 4.86 -3.62
C PRO A 354 -2.26 5.41 -5.03
N THR A 355 -3.24 5.30 -5.93
CA THR A 355 -3.16 5.91 -7.27
C THR A 355 -3.80 7.29 -7.23
N VAL A 356 -4.93 7.40 -6.54
CA VAL A 356 -5.71 8.61 -6.41
C VAL A 356 -5.92 8.93 -4.93
N LEU A 357 -5.59 10.15 -4.56
CA LEU A 357 -5.91 10.72 -3.25
C LEU A 357 -7.05 11.73 -3.37
N THR A 358 -8.01 11.68 -2.45
CA THR A 358 -9.14 12.63 -2.38
C THR A 358 -9.41 13.07 -0.93
N THR A 359 -10.45 13.85 -0.70
CA THR A 359 -10.79 14.41 0.61
C THR A 359 -11.76 13.51 1.38
N LEU A 360 -11.75 13.62 2.71
CA LEU A 360 -12.74 12.97 3.58
C LEU A 360 -14.20 13.29 3.23
N GLU A 361 -14.49 14.48 2.69
CA GLU A 361 -15.83 14.83 2.21
C GLU A 361 -16.25 13.92 1.05
N ALA A 362 -15.33 13.62 0.13
CA ALA A 362 -15.57 12.66 -0.95
C ALA A 362 -15.78 11.24 -0.41
N ALA A 363 -15.00 10.82 0.60
CA ALA A 363 -15.23 9.55 1.27
C ALA A 363 -16.61 9.45 1.92
N ARG A 364 -17.08 10.50 2.58
CA ARG A 364 -18.43 10.53 3.15
C ARG A 364 -19.51 10.39 2.07
N ALA A 365 -19.33 11.09 0.94
CA ALA A 365 -20.29 11.07 -0.16
C ALA A 365 -20.37 9.71 -0.87
N ILE A 366 -19.25 9.00 -1.00
CA ILE A 366 -19.15 7.75 -1.76
C ILE A 366 -19.29 6.51 -0.85
N GLY A 367 -18.60 6.51 0.29
CA GLY A 367 -18.52 5.38 1.22
C GLY A 367 -19.44 5.48 2.44
N GLY A 368 -20.19 6.58 2.60
CA GLY A 368 -21.11 6.81 3.71
C GLY A 368 -20.42 7.27 5.01
N GLU A 369 -21.18 7.33 6.11
CA GLU A 369 -20.73 7.94 7.37
C GLU A 369 -19.63 7.16 8.11
N ALA A 370 -19.41 5.89 7.78
CA ALA A 370 -18.41 5.02 8.38
C ALA A 370 -17.29 4.64 7.38
N ALA A 371 -16.94 5.56 6.47
CA ALA A 371 -15.97 5.28 5.40
C ALA A 371 -14.50 5.21 5.87
N ILE A 372 -14.17 5.69 7.07
CA ILE A 372 -12.79 5.72 7.56
C ILE A 372 -12.38 4.31 7.98
N GLY A 373 -11.23 3.84 7.48
CA GLY A 373 -10.70 2.52 7.81
C GLY A 373 -9.68 2.54 8.94
N ALA A 374 -8.86 3.59 9.01
CA ALA A 374 -7.86 3.75 10.07
C ALA A 374 -7.59 5.22 10.39
N ILE A 375 -7.15 5.51 11.62
CA ILE A 375 -6.70 6.84 12.04
C ILE A 375 -5.30 6.71 12.64
N ARG A 376 -4.32 7.35 12.02
CA ARG A 376 -2.94 7.40 12.55
C ARG A 376 -2.82 8.59 13.49
N VAL A 377 -2.42 8.35 14.73
CA VAL A 377 -2.44 9.35 15.80
C VAL A 377 -1.03 9.64 16.30
N ARG A 378 -0.62 10.92 16.31
CA ARG A 378 0.58 11.40 17.00
C ARG A 378 0.18 12.01 18.34
N VAL A 379 0.81 11.55 19.41
CA VAL A 379 0.60 12.06 20.77
C VAL A 379 1.59 13.19 21.03
N GLY A 380 1.09 14.36 21.39
CA GLY A 380 1.93 15.54 21.59
C GLY A 380 2.82 15.45 22.82
N GLY A 381 3.99 16.08 22.75
CA GLY A 381 4.94 16.15 23.88
C GLY A 381 5.61 14.81 24.21
N VAL A 382 5.80 13.96 23.20
CA VAL A 382 6.56 12.71 23.28
C VAL A 382 7.62 12.71 22.17
N GLU A 383 8.78 13.28 22.47
CA GLU A 383 9.90 13.39 21.52
C GLU A 383 10.81 12.16 21.51
N THR A 384 10.88 11.46 22.64
CA THR A 384 11.74 10.30 22.83
C THR A 384 10.96 9.14 23.41
N LEU A 385 11.40 7.92 23.08
CA LEU A 385 10.85 6.68 23.62
C LEU A 385 11.29 6.50 25.09
N SER A 386 10.65 7.25 25.98
CA SER A 386 10.83 7.20 27.43
C SER A 386 9.67 6.50 28.11
N PRO A 387 9.84 5.97 29.34
CA PRO A 387 8.74 5.42 30.14
C PRO A 387 7.59 6.41 30.33
N GLU A 388 7.88 7.69 30.56
CA GLU A 388 6.88 8.75 30.71
C GLU A 388 6.13 9.01 29.39
N GLY A 389 6.86 9.03 28.27
CA GLY A 389 6.28 9.15 26.93
C GLY A 389 5.35 7.99 26.59
N LEU A 390 5.77 6.75 26.87
CA LEU A 390 4.95 5.55 26.70
C LEU A 390 3.70 5.58 27.56
N ALA A 391 3.81 5.96 28.83
CA ALA A 391 2.66 6.09 29.72
C ALA A 391 1.64 7.14 29.22
N ARG A 392 2.13 8.25 28.63
CA ARG A 392 1.27 9.26 28.02
C ARG A 392 0.54 8.72 26.79
N ILE A 393 1.25 7.97 25.94
CA ILE A 393 0.65 7.32 24.76
C ILE A 393 -0.43 6.32 25.19
N ASP A 394 -0.15 5.49 26.18
CA ASP A 394 -1.10 4.51 26.71
C ASP A 394 -2.35 5.18 27.31
N ALA A 395 -2.18 6.30 27.99
CA ALA A 395 -3.30 7.07 28.53
C ALA A 395 -4.21 7.64 27.43
N VAL A 396 -3.62 8.15 26.34
CA VAL A 396 -4.37 8.64 25.17
C VAL A 396 -5.05 7.48 24.45
N ALA A 397 -4.34 6.38 24.20
CA ALA A 397 -4.90 5.19 23.56
C ALA A 397 -6.10 4.62 24.34
N ALA A 398 -5.98 4.52 25.66
CA ALA A 398 -7.08 4.08 26.53
C ALA A 398 -8.27 5.05 26.51
N GLU A 399 -8.04 6.36 26.42
CA GLU A 399 -9.13 7.34 26.31
C GLU A 399 -9.82 7.29 24.95
N ILE A 400 -9.08 7.08 23.85
CA ILE A 400 -9.65 6.84 22.53
C ILE A 400 -10.59 5.64 22.59
N HIS A 401 -10.11 4.49 23.08
CA HIS A 401 -10.93 3.28 23.20
C HIS A 401 -12.18 3.52 24.07
N ARG A 402 -12.04 4.18 25.22
CA ARG A 402 -13.19 4.49 26.10
C ARG A 402 -14.26 5.35 25.43
N ARG A 403 -13.88 6.33 24.60
CA ARG A 403 -14.85 7.26 23.99
C ARG A 403 -15.45 6.75 22.70
N THR A 404 -14.69 6.00 21.91
CA THR A 404 -15.10 5.59 20.56
C THR A 404 -15.45 4.12 20.45
N GLY A 405 -15.00 3.29 21.40
CA GLY A 405 -15.09 1.84 21.33
C GLY A 405 -14.12 1.19 20.33
N LEU A 406 -13.22 1.97 19.72
CA LEU A 406 -12.27 1.48 18.74
C LEU A 406 -11.07 0.81 19.40
N ASP A 407 -10.54 -0.23 18.76
CA ASP A 407 -9.26 -0.82 19.13
C ASP A 407 -8.12 0.11 18.72
N VAL A 408 -7.08 0.20 19.55
CA VAL A 408 -5.96 1.12 19.36
C VAL A 408 -4.64 0.37 19.52
N ASP A 409 -3.86 0.30 18.44
CA ASP A 409 -2.53 -0.29 18.44
C ASP A 409 -1.44 0.76 18.70
N VAL A 410 -0.58 0.50 19.68
CA VAL A 410 0.56 1.37 20.00
C VAL A 410 1.78 0.93 19.18
N VAL A 411 2.06 1.69 18.13
CA VAL A 411 3.22 1.48 17.23
C VAL A 411 4.50 2.14 17.73
N ALA A 412 4.44 2.97 18.77
CA ALA A 412 5.61 3.61 19.35
C ALA A 412 6.58 2.56 19.94
N GLY A 413 7.82 2.56 19.45
CA GLY A 413 8.81 1.55 19.83
C GLY A 413 8.56 0.16 19.20
N ALA A 414 7.80 0.09 18.11
CA ALA A 414 7.74 -1.11 17.29
C ALA A 414 9.07 -1.37 16.55
N SER A 415 9.30 -2.62 16.16
CA SER A 415 10.51 -3.07 15.46
C SER A 415 10.15 -3.80 14.17
N PRO A 416 10.96 -3.69 13.10
CA PRO A 416 10.80 -4.54 11.94
C PRO A 416 11.14 -6.00 12.31
N ARG A 417 10.38 -6.94 11.77
CA ARG A 417 10.60 -8.39 11.91
C ARG A 417 10.40 -9.06 10.55
N GLN A 418 11.39 -9.82 10.11
CA GLN A 418 11.28 -10.63 8.90
C GLN A 418 10.31 -11.79 9.16
N VAL A 419 9.39 -12.01 8.22
CA VAL A 419 8.37 -13.06 8.26
C VAL A 419 8.38 -13.77 6.92
N THR A 420 8.42 -15.10 6.97
CA THR A 420 8.26 -15.93 5.78
C THR A 420 6.76 -16.15 5.56
N VAL A 421 6.27 -15.76 4.38
CA VAL A 421 4.87 -15.96 3.99
C VAL A 421 4.82 -16.96 2.84
N ARG A 422 4.07 -18.04 3.03
CA ARG A 422 3.74 -19.00 1.98
C ARG A 422 2.60 -18.45 1.13
N ILE A 423 2.80 -18.46 -0.18
CA ILE A 423 1.77 -18.19 -1.18
C ILE A 423 1.31 -19.53 -1.78
N PRO A 424 0.14 -20.05 -1.34
CA PRO A 424 -0.36 -21.33 -1.81
C PRO A 424 -1.03 -21.20 -3.19
N ASP A 425 -1.38 -22.34 -3.74
CA ASP A 425 -2.33 -22.49 -4.83
C ASP A 425 -3.78 -22.21 -4.40
N TYR A 426 -4.65 -22.00 -5.39
CA TYR A 426 -6.08 -21.87 -5.23
C TYR A 426 -6.81 -22.43 -6.47
N GLY A 427 -7.64 -23.45 -6.29
CA GLY A 427 -8.38 -24.07 -7.40
C GLY A 427 -7.41 -24.65 -8.44
N ASP A 428 -7.47 -24.12 -9.67
CA ASP A 428 -6.64 -24.58 -10.79
C ASP A 428 -5.32 -23.80 -10.94
N THR A 429 -4.95 -22.91 -10.02
CA THR A 429 -3.66 -22.19 -10.10
C THR A 429 -2.52 -23.07 -9.63
N LEU A 430 -1.31 -22.83 -10.14
CA LEU A 430 -0.11 -23.48 -9.59
C LEU A 430 0.36 -22.85 -8.26
N PRO A 431 0.97 -23.66 -7.36
CA PRO A 431 1.61 -23.14 -6.16
C PRO A 431 2.80 -22.24 -6.54
N VAL A 432 2.99 -21.16 -5.79
CA VAL A 432 3.91 -20.09 -6.19
C VAL A 432 5.24 -20.20 -5.45
N GLY A 433 5.22 -20.19 -4.12
CA GLY A 433 6.43 -20.25 -3.31
C GLY A 433 6.32 -19.52 -1.98
N TYR A 434 7.47 -19.08 -1.47
CA TYR A 434 7.59 -18.36 -0.21
C TYR A 434 8.27 -17.02 -0.42
N LEU A 435 7.64 -15.98 0.12
CA LEU A 435 8.16 -14.63 0.15
C LEU A 435 8.64 -14.26 1.55
N GLU A 436 9.67 -13.43 1.62
CA GLU A 436 10.05 -12.74 2.84
C GLU A 436 9.49 -11.33 2.82
N GLU A 437 8.89 -10.95 3.94
CA GLU A 437 8.32 -9.63 4.18
C GLU A 437 8.74 -9.07 5.53
N THR A 438 8.84 -7.75 5.59
CA THR A 438 9.10 -7.03 6.84
C THR A 438 7.78 -6.67 7.52
N TRP A 439 7.44 -7.39 8.60
CA TRP A 439 6.28 -7.10 9.43
C TRP A 439 6.67 -6.20 10.61
N THR A 440 5.66 -5.59 11.24
CA THR A 440 5.85 -4.70 12.40
C THR A 440 5.55 -5.45 13.69
N GLU A 441 6.58 -5.66 14.52
CA GLU A 441 6.41 -6.24 15.85
C GLU A 441 6.17 -5.14 16.89
N LEU A 442 4.97 -5.15 17.49
CA LEU A 442 4.55 -4.16 18.47
C LEU A 442 5.12 -4.47 19.87
N GLY A 443 5.30 -3.44 20.70
CA GLY A 443 5.67 -3.58 22.11
C GLY A 443 7.13 -3.91 22.40
N VAL A 444 7.99 -4.04 21.39
CA VAL A 444 9.43 -4.33 21.56
C VAL A 444 10.12 -3.29 22.43
N GLY A 445 9.91 -2.00 22.17
CA GLY A 445 10.48 -0.91 22.96
C GLY A 445 10.06 -0.94 24.44
N ARG A 446 8.82 -1.34 24.72
CA ARG A 446 8.32 -1.53 26.10
C ARG A 446 9.03 -2.70 26.77
N ALA A 447 9.16 -3.83 26.07
CA ALA A 447 9.86 -5.01 26.58
C ALA A 447 11.32 -4.69 26.92
N LEU A 448 12.01 -3.92 26.06
CA LEU A 448 13.39 -3.48 26.30
C LEU A 448 13.52 -2.61 27.55
N HIS A 449 12.65 -1.61 27.73
CA HIS A 449 12.67 -0.77 28.94
C HIS A 449 12.40 -1.58 30.21
N ALA A 450 11.47 -2.54 30.16
CA ALA A 450 11.17 -3.42 31.28
C ALA A 450 12.36 -4.33 31.64
N GLU A 451 12.99 -4.95 30.63
CA GLU A 451 14.20 -5.76 30.77
C GLU A 451 15.35 -4.97 31.41
N VAL A 452 15.64 -3.77 30.89
CA VAL A 452 16.69 -2.89 31.42
C VAL A 452 16.42 -2.52 32.88
N ALA A 453 15.18 -2.19 33.24
CA ALA A 453 14.80 -1.87 34.61
C ALA A 453 15.01 -3.06 35.57
N VAL A 454 14.65 -4.27 35.14
CA VAL A 454 14.86 -5.50 35.91
C VAL A 454 16.35 -5.77 36.11
N VAL A 455 17.15 -5.67 35.06
CA VAL A 455 18.61 -5.87 35.13
C VAL A 455 19.26 -4.81 36.03
N ALA A 456 18.93 -3.53 35.85
CA ALA A 456 19.44 -2.44 36.68
C ALA A 456 19.08 -2.64 38.16
N GLY A 457 17.83 -3.01 38.46
CA GLY A 457 17.38 -3.32 39.82
C GLY A 457 18.15 -4.49 40.45
N ARG A 458 18.45 -5.54 39.66
CA ARG A 458 19.21 -6.70 40.12
C ARG A 458 20.67 -6.35 40.46
N TRP A 459 21.28 -5.41 39.75
CA TRP A 459 22.68 -5.00 39.98
C TRP A 459 22.85 -3.85 40.97
N ALA A 460 21.81 -3.04 41.19
CA ALA A 460 21.87 -1.89 42.11
C ALA A 460 22.30 -2.29 43.53
N GLY A 461 21.71 -3.36 44.09
CA GLY A 461 22.04 -3.87 45.42
C GLY A 461 23.49 -4.36 45.55
N PRO A 462 23.94 -5.31 44.71
CA PRO A 462 25.32 -5.80 44.71
C PRO A 462 26.36 -4.69 44.48
N LEU A 463 26.11 -3.76 43.55
CA LEU A 463 27.01 -2.63 43.30
C LEU A 463 27.06 -1.70 44.51
N ALA A 464 25.92 -1.34 45.10
CA ALA A 464 25.87 -0.54 46.32
C ALA A 464 26.62 -1.22 47.48
N ALA A 465 26.49 -2.55 47.61
CA ALA A 465 27.21 -3.33 48.61
C ALA A 465 28.73 -3.31 48.34
N LEU A 466 29.16 -3.48 47.09
CA LEU A 466 30.57 -3.41 46.69
C LEU A 466 31.15 -2.01 46.95
N TYR A 467 30.45 -0.95 46.55
CA TYR A 467 30.86 0.43 46.86
C TYR A 467 30.91 0.68 48.36
N GLY A 468 29.94 0.17 49.12
CA GLY A 468 29.95 0.22 50.58
C GLY A 468 31.16 -0.49 51.20
N LEU A 469 31.50 -1.68 50.70
CA LEU A 469 32.69 -2.43 51.14
C LEU A 469 33.99 -1.71 50.77
N LEU A 470 34.10 -1.14 49.58
CA LEU A 470 35.25 -0.34 49.16
C LEU A 470 35.41 0.91 50.03
N ALA A 471 34.31 1.62 50.30
CA ALA A 471 34.32 2.77 51.20
C ALA A 471 34.75 2.37 52.64
N LEU A 472 34.24 1.25 53.15
CA LEU A 472 34.66 0.68 54.44
C LEU A 472 36.14 0.26 54.44
N GLY A 473 36.64 -0.29 53.34
CA GLY A 473 38.06 -0.66 53.18
C GLY A 473 39.00 0.54 53.07
N ALA A 474 38.53 1.67 52.53
CA ALA A 474 39.29 2.91 52.42
C ALA A 474 39.32 3.73 53.74
N LEU A 475 38.36 3.49 54.64
CA LEU A 475 38.22 4.19 55.93
C LEU A 475 39.51 4.24 56.77
N PRO A 476 40.27 3.13 56.95
CA PRO A 476 41.51 3.14 57.71
C PRO A 476 42.59 4.04 57.09
N ALA A 477 42.70 4.10 55.75
CA ALA A 477 43.68 4.95 55.06
C ALA A 477 43.32 6.44 55.20
N LEU A 478 42.04 6.77 55.08
CA LEU A 478 41.52 8.14 55.30
C LEU A 478 41.72 8.59 56.75
N LEU A 479 41.49 7.70 57.72
CA LEU A 479 41.70 7.98 59.14
C LEU A 479 43.19 8.01 59.54
N ALA A 480 44.04 7.23 58.88
CA ALA A 480 45.49 7.18 59.14
C ALA A 480 46.16 8.56 58.94
N GLY A 481 45.72 9.32 57.93
CA GLY A 481 46.18 10.69 57.68
C GLY A 481 45.74 11.72 58.73
N ARG A 482 44.83 11.37 59.64
CA ARG A 482 44.19 12.26 60.63
C ARG A 482 44.39 11.80 62.08
N VAL A 483 45.24 10.81 62.30
CA VAL A 483 45.50 10.24 63.64
C VAL A 483 45.96 11.32 64.64
N ALA A 484 46.72 12.32 64.18
CA ALA A 484 47.17 13.43 65.03
C ALA A 484 46.00 14.31 65.50
N ASP A 485 45.11 14.69 64.59
CA ASP A 485 43.96 15.57 64.86
C ASP A 485 42.93 14.88 65.76
N LEU A 486 42.65 13.59 65.50
CA LEU A 486 41.74 12.78 66.32
C LEU A 486 42.28 12.56 67.75
N ARG A 487 43.60 12.41 67.90
CA ARG A 487 44.25 12.35 69.22
C ARG A 487 44.17 13.69 69.96
N LEU A 488 44.27 14.81 69.25
CA LEU A 488 44.13 16.15 69.84
C LEU A 488 42.71 16.35 70.40
N LEU A 489 41.67 15.94 69.68
CA LEU A 489 40.28 16.01 70.14
C LEU A 489 40.03 15.18 71.41
N LEU A 490 40.59 13.96 71.47
CA LEU A 490 40.53 13.14 72.68
C LEU A 490 41.28 13.77 73.86
N ALA A 491 42.43 14.41 73.62
CA ALA A 491 43.19 15.13 74.65
C ALA A 491 42.46 16.38 75.16
N LEU A 492 41.67 17.04 74.31
CA LEU A 492 40.79 18.16 74.66
C LEU A 492 39.50 17.73 75.40
N GLY A 493 39.38 16.46 75.77
CA GLY A 493 38.30 15.94 76.60
C GLY A 493 37.04 15.51 75.84
N TRP A 494 37.09 15.40 74.51
CA TRP A 494 35.95 14.92 73.75
C TRP A 494 35.68 13.44 74.04
N ARG A 495 34.40 13.10 74.19
CA ARG A 495 33.97 11.71 74.39
C ARG A 495 34.28 10.88 73.15
N ARG A 496 34.75 9.63 73.33
CA ARG A 496 35.15 8.72 72.24
C ARG A 496 34.11 8.59 71.12
N TRP A 497 32.82 8.51 71.47
CA TRP A 497 31.74 8.42 70.49
C TRP A 497 31.53 9.73 69.70
N ALA A 498 31.82 10.89 70.29
CA ALA A 498 31.71 12.18 69.62
C ALA A 498 32.84 12.37 68.60
N VAL A 499 34.04 11.86 68.89
CA VAL A 499 35.18 11.84 67.96
C VAL A 499 34.94 10.88 66.79
N VAL A 500 34.40 9.67 67.06
CA VAL A 500 34.01 8.73 66.00
C VAL A 500 32.91 9.32 65.11
N ARG A 501 31.89 9.94 65.72
CA ARG A 501 30.82 10.60 64.98
C ARG A 501 31.34 11.78 64.14
N TYR A 502 32.26 12.57 64.69
CA TYR A 502 32.92 13.66 63.96
C TYR A 502 33.70 13.12 62.75
N ALA A 503 34.53 12.09 62.94
CA ALA A 503 35.31 11.48 61.86
C ALA A 503 34.43 10.87 60.76
N LEU A 504 33.28 10.26 61.13
CA LEU A 504 32.31 9.74 60.15
C LEU A 504 31.55 10.84 59.41
N LEU A 505 31.16 11.92 60.10
CA LEU A 505 30.51 13.07 59.47
C LEU A 505 31.45 13.82 58.54
N GLU A 506 32.71 13.95 58.93
CA GLU A 506 33.75 14.57 58.11
C GLU A 506 34.11 13.69 56.90
N ALA A 507 34.23 12.35 57.07
CA ALA A 507 34.41 11.43 55.95
C ALA A 507 33.22 11.41 54.98
N ALA A 508 32.00 11.60 55.48
CA ALA A 508 30.80 11.74 54.65
C ALA A 508 30.71 13.12 53.95
N ALA A 509 31.23 14.18 54.57
CA ALA A 509 31.24 15.53 54.02
C ALA A 509 32.46 15.81 53.10
N GLY A 510 33.54 15.03 53.24
CA GLY A 510 34.81 15.19 52.53
C GLY A 510 35.02 14.28 51.32
N GLY A 511 33.93 13.74 50.75
CA GLY A 511 33.95 13.04 49.45
C GLY A 511 33.93 13.98 48.24
N LEU A 512 34.73 15.07 48.27
CA LEU A 512 35.07 15.92 47.12
C LEU A 512 36.60 16.06 47.04
#